data_AF-A0A1G5SR69-F1
#
_entry.id   AF-A0A1G5SR69-F1
#
_cell.length_a   1.000
_cell.length_b   1.000
_cell.length_c   1.000
_cell.angle_alpha   90.00
_cell.angle_beta   90.00
_cell.angle_gamma   90.00
#
_symmetry.space_group_name_H-M   'P 1'
#
loop_
_entity.id
_entity.type
_entity.pdbx_description
1 polymer ?
#
loop_
_entity_poly.entity_id
_entity_poly.type
_entity_poly.pdbx_seq_one_letter_code
_entity_poly.pdbx_strand_id
1 'polypeptide(L)'
;MFESIKKAKQLGTLALERVDDYLELVKLSAEIQVQNWKKQVVSYLMAALFSALSLIFLGLAVIITCWDTPYRILSAWGVAGIYTLIAFLVYAAAPKPTVSVSAFDVVRDELQQDIKLMKDVV
;
A
#
# COMPACT_ATOMS: atom_id res chain seq x y z
N MET A 1 45.10 13.71 -23.73
CA MET A 1 44.14 14.13 -22.68
C MET A 1 42.85 14.77 -23.22
N PHE A 2 42.83 15.37 -24.43
CA PHE A 2 41.59 15.92 -25.02
C PHE A 2 40.64 14.87 -25.67
N GLU A 3 41.15 13.68 -26.01
CA GLU A 3 40.33 12.62 -26.61
C GLU A 3 39.37 11.94 -25.62
N SER A 4 39.75 11.83 -24.34
CA SER A 4 38.88 11.26 -23.30
C SER A 4 37.66 12.12 -23.02
N ILE A 5 37.81 13.45 -23.11
CA ILE A 5 36.71 14.42 -22.94
C ILE A 5 35.72 14.33 -24.11
N LYS A 6 36.21 14.13 -25.35
CA LYS A 6 35.35 13.91 -26.52
C LYS A 6 34.59 12.57 -26.44
N LYS A 7 35.26 11.49 -26.02
CA LYS A 7 34.62 10.18 -25.82
C LYS A 7 33.59 10.21 -24.70
N ALA A 8 33.87 10.89 -23.58
CA ALA A 8 32.91 11.07 -22.50
C ALA A 8 31.65 11.82 -22.96
N LYS A 9 31.80 12.82 -23.84
CA LYS A 9 30.66 13.55 -24.40
C LYS A 9 29.81 12.68 -25.32
N GLN A 10 30.43 11.85 -26.15
CA GLN A 10 29.72 10.91 -27.05
C GLN A 10 29.02 9.79 -26.28
N LEU A 11 29.65 9.25 -25.24
CA LEU A 11 29.03 8.27 -24.35
C LEU A 11 27.87 8.89 -23.55
N GLY A 12 28.01 10.15 -23.15
CA GLY A 12 26.95 10.90 -22.48
C GLY A 12 25.72 11.10 -23.36
N THR A 13 25.88 11.34 -24.67
CA THR A 13 24.75 11.50 -25.59
C THR A 13 24.02 10.18 -25.83
N LEU A 14 24.76 9.08 -26.00
CA LEU A 14 24.20 7.73 -26.16
C LEU A 14 23.51 7.22 -24.87
N ALA A 15 24.04 7.58 -23.70
CA ALA A 15 23.42 7.25 -22.43
C ALA A 15 22.12 8.05 -22.21
N LEU A 16 22.10 9.34 -22.59
CA LEU A 16 20.90 10.17 -22.51
C LEU A 16 19.77 9.64 -23.39
N GLU A 17 20.10 9.21 -24.61
CA GLU A 17 19.14 8.64 -25.56
C GLU A 17 18.52 7.35 -25.03
N ARG A 18 19.30 6.48 -24.38
CA ARG A 18 18.76 5.28 -23.72
C ARG A 18 17.97 5.57 -22.44
N VAL A 19 18.34 6.60 -21.68
CA VAL A 19 17.61 6.97 -20.45
C VAL A 19 16.18 7.39 -20.78
N ASP A 20 15.96 8.01 -21.93
CA ASP A 20 14.61 8.40 -22.38
C ASP A 20 13.74 7.15 -22.67
N ASP A 21 14.30 6.15 -23.36
CA ASP A 21 13.65 4.84 -23.59
C ASP A 21 13.34 4.11 -22.27
N TYR A 22 14.26 4.12 -21.31
CA TYR A 22 14.03 3.52 -19.98
C TYR A 22 13.00 4.32 -19.16
N LEU A 23 12.95 5.64 -19.29
CA LEU A 23 11.94 6.50 -18.63
C LEU A 23 10.54 6.26 -19.18
N GLU A 24 10.40 6.03 -20.49
CA GLU A 24 9.12 5.63 -21.09
C GLU A 24 8.65 4.28 -20.54
N LEU A 25 9.53 3.28 -20.46
CA LEU A 25 9.21 1.97 -19.88
C LEU A 25 8.83 2.06 -18.40
N VAL A 26 9.50 2.92 -17.62
CA VAL A 26 9.18 3.16 -16.20
C VAL A 26 7.85 3.90 -16.06
N LYS A 27 7.56 4.90 -16.90
CA LYS A 27 6.25 5.57 -16.91
C LYS A 27 5.12 4.61 -17.24
N LEU A 28 5.30 3.77 -18.27
CA LEU A 28 4.31 2.78 -18.67
C LEU A 28 4.07 1.77 -17.53
N SER A 29 5.15 1.32 -16.88
CA SER A 29 5.07 0.39 -15.74
C SER A 29 4.42 1.05 -14.50
N ALA A 30 4.69 2.34 -14.26
CA ALA A 30 4.08 3.10 -13.18
C ALA A 30 2.59 3.31 -13.42
N GLU A 31 2.17 3.59 -14.65
CA GLU A 31 0.76 3.77 -15.00
C GLU A 31 -0.05 2.48 -14.81
N ILE A 32 0.51 1.33 -15.24
CA ILE A 32 -0.09 0.00 -15.03
C ILE A 32 -0.16 -0.34 -13.54
N GLN A 33 0.90 -0.08 -12.77
CA GLN A 33 0.89 -0.31 -11.32
C GLN A 33 -0.17 0.57 -10.64
N VAL A 34 -0.18 1.88 -10.89
CA VAL A 34 -1.12 2.81 -10.26
C VAL A 34 -2.57 2.43 -10.55
N GLN A 35 -2.90 1.94 -11.75
CA GLN A 35 -4.26 1.52 -12.08
C GLN A 35 -4.72 0.29 -11.28
N ASN A 36 -3.83 -0.68 -11.09
CA ASN A 36 -4.11 -1.88 -10.30
C ASN A 36 -4.22 -1.55 -8.81
N TRP A 37 -3.34 -0.69 -8.28
CA TRP A 37 -3.43 -0.18 -6.92
C TRP A 37 -4.75 0.56 -6.69
N LYS A 38 -5.19 1.42 -7.62
CA LYS A 38 -6.50 2.11 -7.53
C LYS A 38 -7.67 1.13 -7.49
N LYS A 39 -7.71 0.15 -8.39
CA LYS A 39 -8.79 -0.85 -8.40
C LYS A 39 -8.84 -1.66 -7.12
N GLN A 40 -7.68 -2.03 -6.58
CA GLN A 40 -7.60 -2.82 -5.36
C GLN A 40 -7.97 -2.01 -4.11
N VAL A 41 -7.55 -0.75 -4.03
CA VAL A 41 -7.97 0.15 -2.93
C VAL A 41 -9.48 0.40 -2.98
N VAL A 42 -10.04 0.65 -4.16
CA VAL A 42 -11.49 0.85 -4.32
C VAL A 42 -12.27 -0.41 -3.97
N SER A 43 -11.80 -1.61 -4.36
CA SER A 43 -12.47 -2.85 -3.99
C SER A 43 -12.40 -3.13 -2.49
N TYR A 44 -11.26 -2.88 -1.84
CA TYR A 44 -11.14 -2.99 -0.38
C TYR A 44 -12.05 -1.98 0.34
N LEU A 45 -12.12 -0.73 -0.13
CA LEU A 45 -13.01 0.28 0.44
C LEU A 45 -14.49 -0.14 0.31
N MET A 46 -14.89 -0.62 -0.86
CA MET A 46 -16.26 -1.11 -1.08
C MET A 46 -16.58 -2.33 -0.21
N ALA A 47 -15.66 -3.29 -0.13
CA ALA A 47 -15.82 -4.46 0.72
C ALA A 47 -15.94 -4.08 2.21
N ALA A 48 -15.10 -3.14 2.68
CA ALA A 48 -15.15 -2.65 4.05
C ALA A 48 -16.47 -1.93 4.37
N LEU A 49 -16.92 -1.04 3.47
CA LEU A 49 -18.19 -0.33 3.62
C LEU A 49 -19.38 -1.29 3.66
N PHE A 50 -19.44 -2.23 2.72
CA PHE A 50 -20.55 -3.18 2.63
C PHE A 50 -20.57 -4.15 3.82
N SER A 51 -19.39 -4.58 4.28
CA SER A 51 -19.24 -5.39 5.49
C SER A 51 -19.75 -4.63 6.72
N ALA A 52 -19.29 -3.40 6.94
CA ALA A 52 -19.71 -2.57 8.07
C ALA A 52 -21.24 -2.34 8.07
N LEU A 53 -21.81 -2.07 6.89
CA LEU A 53 -23.26 -1.91 6.74
C LEU A 53 -24.00 -3.21 7.09
N SER A 54 -23.54 -4.36 6.57
CA SER A 54 -24.13 -5.66 6.85
C SER A 54 -24.11 -5.98 8.35
N LEU A 55 -23.00 -5.70 9.04
CA LEU A 55 -22.92 -5.81 10.50
C LEU A 55 -23.99 -4.94 11.16
N ILE A 56 -24.08 -3.64 10.86
CA ILE A 56 -25.07 -2.76 11.48
C ILE A 56 -26.50 -3.30 11.32
N PHE A 57 -26.88 -3.72 10.11
CA PHE A 57 -28.20 -4.31 9.85
C PHE A 57 -28.44 -5.61 10.61
N LEU A 58 -27.42 -6.45 10.75
CA LEU A 58 -27.52 -7.70 11.50
C LEU A 58 -27.77 -7.44 12.99
N GLY A 59 -27.10 -6.46 13.58
CA GLY A 59 -27.33 -6.04 14.97
C GLY A 59 -28.71 -5.46 15.18
N LEU A 60 -29.16 -4.61 14.26
CA LEU A 60 -30.54 -4.08 14.27
C LEU A 60 -31.57 -5.20 14.17
N ALA A 61 -31.38 -6.17 13.28
CA ALA A 61 -32.28 -7.31 13.14
C ALA A 61 -32.40 -8.08 14.45
N VAL A 62 -31.27 -8.40 15.10
CA VAL A 62 -31.24 -9.12 16.39
C VAL A 62 -31.95 -8.31 17.49
N ILE A 63 -31.73 -7.00 17.55
CA ILE A 63 -32.38 -6.13 18.55
C ILE A 63 -33.89 -6.02 18.30
N ILE A 64 -34.30 -5.86 17.04
CA ILE A 64 -35.72 -5.78 16.65
C ILE A 64 -36.44 -7.10 16.93
N THR A 65 -35.83 -8.24 16.60
CA THR A 65 -36.40 -9.57 16.87
C THR A 65 -36.59 -9.82 18.37
N CYS A 66 -35.67 -9.33 19.21
CA CYS A 66 -35.76 -9.46 20.67
C CYS A 66 -36.44 -8.26 21.36
N TRP A 67 -37.08 -7.36 20.61
CA TRP A 67 -37.59 -6.10 21.17
C TRP A 67 -38.76 -6.30 22.14
N ASP A 68 -39.63 -7.26 21.83
CA ASP A 68 -40.87 -7.54 22.58
C ASP A 68 -40.68 -8.63 23.65
N THR A 69 -39.44 -9.09 23.86
CA THR A 69 -39.10 -10.11 24.86
C THR A 69 -38.33 -9.47 26.04
N PRO A 70 -38.41 -10.06 27.25
CA PRO A 70 -37.66 -9.57 28.42
C PRO A 70 -36.14 -9.67 28.24
N TYR A 71 -35.68 -10.41 27.22
CA TYR A 71 -34.28 -10.57 26.84
C TYR A 71 -33.70 -9.40 26.03
N ARG A 72 -34.42 -8.30 25.83
CA ARG A 72 -33.96 -7.14 25.03
C ARG A 72 -32.59 -6.61 25.46
N ILE A 73 -32.36 -6.48 26.77
CA ILE A 73 -31.08 -6.00 27.32
C ILE A 73 -29.96 -7.00 27.06
N LEU A 74 -30.24 -8.30 27.23
CA LEU A 74 -29.27 -9.37 26.99
C LEU A 74 -28.89 -9.46 25.50
N SER A 75 -29.87 -9.28 24.61
CA SER A 75 -29.67 -9.25 23.16
C SER A 75 -28.80 -8.06 22.73
N ALA A 76 -29.06 -6.86 23.27
CA ALA A 76 -28.24 -5.68 22.99
C ALA A 76 -26.78 -5.84 23.44
N TRP A 77 -26.55 -6.39 24.65
CA TRP A 77 -25.20 -6.71 25.13
C TRP A 77 -24.54 -7.84 24.34
N GLY A 78 -25.30 -8.81 23.85
CA GLY A 78 -24.81 -9.86 22.96
C GLY A 78 -24.28 -9.29 21.65
N VAL A 79 -25.04 -8.40 21.00
CA VAL A 79 -24.60 -7.69 19.78
C VAL A 79 -23.34 -6.87 20.05
N ALA A 80 -23.33 -6.11 21.15
CA ALA A 80 -22.16 -5.32 21.54
C ALA A 80 -20.91 -6.22 21.75
N GLY A 81 -21.06 -7.32 22.47
CA GLY A 81 -19.98 -8.28 22.74
C GLY A 81 -19.44 -8.93 21.46
N ILE A 82 -20.33 -9.35 20.54
CA ILE A 82 -19.93 -9.91 19.26
C ILE A 82 -19.13 -8.89 18.44
N TYR A 83 -19.57 -7.62 18.40
CA TYR A 83 -18.86 -6.59 17.65
C TYR A 83 -17.51 -6.24 18.26
N THR A 84 -17.42 -6.20 19.59
CA THR A 84 -16.12 -6.05 20.27
C THR A 84 -15.19 -7.20 19.93
N LEU A 85 -15.69 -8.44 19.90
CA LEU A 85 -14.90 -9.61 19.54
C LEU A 85 -14.42 -9.55 18.09
N ILE A 86 -15.31 -9.22 17.15
CA ILE A 86 -14.94 -9.04 15.73
C ILE A 86 -13.91 -7.91 15.57
N ALA A 87 -14.12 -6.77 16.22
CA ALA A 87 -13.17 -5.65 16.19
C ALA A 87 -11.80 -6.06 16.76
N PHE A 88 -11.79 -6.85 17.84
CA PHE A 88 -10.55 -7.38 18.42
C PHE A 88 -9.85 -8.34 17.47
N LEU A 89 -10.58 -9.25 16.82
CA LEU A 89 -10.01 -10.16 15.82
C LEU A 89 -9.45 -9.40 14.62
N VAL A 90 -10.15 -8.37 14.12
CA VAL A 90 -9.66 -7.51 13.04
C VAL A 90 -8.40 -6.76 13.48
N TYR A 91 -8.37 -6.22 14.70
CA TYR A 91 -7.20 -5.55 15.24
C TYR A 91 -6.01 -6.50 15.40
N ALA A 92 -6.24 -7.74 15.85
CA ALA A 92 -5.21 -8.75 16.00
C ALA A 92 -4.71 -9.32 14.66
N ALA A 93 -5.60 -9.43 13.67
CA ALA A 93 -5.29 -9.90 12.31
C ALA A 93 -4.72 -8.79 11.42
N ALA A 94 -4.91 -7.51 11.80
CA ALA A 94 -4.31 -6.40 11.10
C ALA A 94 -2.79 -6.62 11.04
N PRO A 95 -2.19 -6.60 9.84
CA PRO A 95 -0.75 -6.65 9.73
C PRO A 95 -0.19 -5.52 10.60
N LYS A 96 0.64 -5.86 11.58
CA LYS A 96 1.46 -4.86 12.25
C LYS A 96 2.15 -4.07 11.14
N PRO A 97 2.30 -2.74 11.26
CA PRO A 97 3.13 -2.00 10.34
C PRO A 97 4.55 -2.55 10.49
N THR A 98 4.86 -3.59 9.73
CA THR A 98 6.21 -3.89 9.33
C THR A 98 6.61 -2.59 8.69
N VAL A 99 7.55 -1.89 9.32
CA VAL A 99 8.41 -0.94 8.63
C VAL A 99 8.86 -1.71 7.42
N SER A 100 8.14 -1.54 6.32
CA SER A 100 8.52 -2.08 5.04
C SER A 100 9.83 -1.37 4.82
N VAL A 101 10.93 -2.09 5.03
CA VAL A 101 12.23 -1.72 4.52
C VAL A 101 11.96 -1.54 3.05
N SER A 102 11.70 -0.28 2.69
CA SER A 102 11.13 0.05 1.41
C SER A 102 12.20 -0.41 0.43
N ALA A 103 11.84 -1.12 -0.63
CA ALA A 103 12.79 -1.40 -1.70
C ALA A 103 13.49 -0.10 -2.14
N PHE A 104 12.84 1.04 -1.91
CA PHE A 104 13.38 2.38 -2.05
C PHE A 104 14.51 2.75 -1.07
N ASP A 105 14.45 2.34 0.20
CA ASP A 105 15.52 2.60 1.18
C ASP A 105 16.77 1.78 0.85
N VAL A 106 16.59 0.52 0.42
CA VAL A 106 17.71 -0.33 -0.03
C VAL A 106 18.34 0.23 -1.31
N VAL A 107 17.54 0.61 -2.30
CA VAL A 107 18.06 1.23 -3.53
C VAL A 107 18.73 2.56 -3.23
N ARG A 108 18.21 3.35 -2.28
CA ARG A 108 18.80 4.64 -1.90
C ARG A 108 20.14 4.44 -1.18
N ASP A 109 20.26 3.46 -0.30
CA ASP A 109 21.51 3.14 0.38
C ASP A 109 22.58 2.65 -0.60
N GLU A 110 22.23 1.76 -1.52
CA GLU A 110 23.13 1.30 -2.61
C GLU A 110 23.58 2.48 -3.49
N LEU A 111 22.66 3.37 -3.87
CA LEU A 111 22.98 4.54 -4.70
C LEU A 111 23.85 5.55 -3.97
N GLN A 112 23.65 5.71 -2.66
CA GLN A 112 24.49 6.57 -1.81
C GLN A 112 25.89 5.99 -1.64
N GLN A 113 26.01 4.66 -1.58
CA GLN A 113 27.27 3.95 -1.49
C GLN A 113 28.05 4.07 -2.81
N ASP A 114 27.40 3.94 -3.96
CA ASP A 114 28.01 4.13 -5.28
C ASP A 114 28.50 5.57 -5.50
N ILE A 115 27.73 6.57 -5.06
CA ILE A 115 28.16 7.99 -5.11
C ILE A 115 29.41 8.21 -4.24
N LYS A 116 29.48 7.54 -3.09
CA LYS A 116 30.63 7.65 -2.19
C LYS A 116 31.89 7.01 -2.79
N LEU A 117 31.74 5.87 -3.44
CA LEU A 117 32.84 5.19 -4.15
C LEU A 117 33.34 6.01 -5.35
N MET A 118 32.44 6.62 -6.13
CA MET A 118 32.83 7.53 -7.21
C MET A 118 33.58 8.77 -6.71
N LYS A 119 33.23 9.27 -5.51
CA LYS A 119 33.86 10.43 -4.91
C LYS A 119 35.23 10.13 -4.28
N ASP A 120 35.50 8.89 -3.87
CA ASP A 120 36.82 8.46 -3.40
C ASP A 120 37.80 8.15 -4.55
N VAL A 121 37.29 7.92 -5.77
CA VAL A 121 38.10 7.61 -6.97
C VAL A 121 38.54 8.87 -7.75
N VAL A 122 37.92 10.03 -7.47
CA VAL A 122 38.25 11.34 -8.08
C VAL A 122 39.10 12.18 -7.11
#